data_AF-A0A8D8B5Y3-F1
#
_entry.id   AF-A0A8D8B5Y3-F1
#
_cell.length_a   1.000
_cell.length_b   1.000
_cell.length_c   1.000
_cell.angle_alpha   90.00
_cell.angle_beta   90.00
_cell.angle_gamma   90.00
#
_symmetry.space_group_name_H-M   'P 1'
#
loop_
_entity.id
_entity.type
_entity.pdbx_description
1 polymer ?
#
loop_
_entity_poly.entity_id
_entity_poly.type
_entity_poly.pdbx_seq_one_letter_code
_entity_poly.pdbx_strand_id
1 'polypeptide(L)'
;KMKLDYILGLKIEDFLERRLQTQVFKLGLAKSIHHARVLIRQRHIRVRKQVVNIPSFIVRLDSQKHIDFSLRSPYGGGRPGRVKRKNAKKGQGGAGAGDDEE
;
A
#
# COMPACT_ATOMS: atom_id res chain seq x y z
N LYS A 1 29.04 -11.75 -10.02
CA LYS A 1 28.19 -11.03 -10.99
C LYS A 1 28.45 -9.52 -10.95
N MET A 2 29.68 -9.08 -11.22
CA MET A 2 30.05 -7.66 -11.28
C MET A 2 31.09 -7.47 -12.40
N LYS A 3 30.70 -7.78 -13.64
CA LYS A 3 31.43 -7.37 -14.85
C LYS A 3 30.60 -6.30 -15.55
N LEU A 4 31.27 -5.31 -16.14
CA LEU A 4 30.63 -4.19 -16.84
C LEU A 4 29.77 -4.66 -18.02
N ASP A 5 30.16 -5.76 -18.66
CA ASP A 5 29.45 -6.35 -19.81
C ASP A 5 27.98 -6.67 -19.52
N TYR A 6 27.62 -6.96 -18.25
CA TYR A 6 26.23 -7.23 -17.87
C TYR A 6 25.33 -5.99 -17.92
N ILE A 7 25.89 -4.77 -17.93
CA ILE A 7 25.12 -3.53 -18.03
C ILE A 7 24.51 -3.40 -19.42
N LEU A 8 25.23 -3.83 -20.46
CA LEU A 8 24.76 -3.78 -21.85
C LEU A 8 23.62 -4.77 -22.13
N GLY A 9 23.49 -5.81 -21.31
CA GLY A 9 22.43 -6.81 -21.40
C GLY A 9 21.17 -6.48 -20.58
N LEU A 10 21.09 -5.30 -19.94
CA LEU A 10 19.92 -4.89 -19.17
C LEU A 10 18.70 -4.73 -20.07
N LYS A 11 17.59 -5.33 -19.65
CA LYS A 11 16.32 -5.19 -20.34
C LYS A 11 15.38 -4.24 -19.61
N ILE A 12 14.31 -3.82 -20.28
CA ILE A 12 13.32 -2.90 -19.69
C ILE A 12 12.61 -3.57 -18.50
N GLU A 13 12.44 -4.88 -18.55
CA GLU A 13 11.84 -5.67 -17.47
C GLU A 13 12.60 -5.50 -16.16
N ASP A 14 13.94 -5.47 -16.19
CA ASP A 14 14.77 -5.29 -15.00
C ASP A 14 14.44 -4.00 -14.25
N PHE A 15 14.15 -2.92 -14.99
CA PHE A 15 13.74 -1.64 -14.41
C PHE A 15 12.29 -1.68 -13.91
N LEU A 16 11.38 -2.31 -14.66
CA LEU A 16 9.98 -2.44 -14.26
C LEU A 16 9.84 -3.27 -12.98
N GLU A 17 10.68 -4.27 -12.78
CA GLU A 17 10.70 -5.08 -11.58
C GLU A 17 11.17 -4.33 -10.33
N ARG A 18 12.01 -3.31 -10.46
CA ARG A 18 12.49 -2.51 -9.31
C ARG A 18 11.52 -1.43 -8.86
N ARG A 19 10.40 -1.21 -9.56
CA ARG A 19 9.39 -0.23 -9.19
C ARG A 19 8.67 -0.62 -7.90
N LEU A 20 8.32 0.36 -7.08
CA LEU A 20 7.56 0.13 -5.85
C LEU A 20 6.23 -0.59 -6.14
N GLN A 21 5.58 -0.27 -7.25
CA GLN A 21 4.34 -0.93 -7.67
C GLN A 21 4.48 -2.46 -7.83
N THR A 22 5.52 -2.92 -8.52
CA THR A 22 5.76 -4.34 -8.76
C THR A 22 6.33 -5.02 -7.53
N GLN A 23 7.19 -4.34 -6.77
CA GLN A 23 7.71 -4.83 -5.49
C GLN A 23 6.60 -5.08 -4.46
N VAL A 24 5.66 -4.15 -4.30
CA VAL A 24 4.51 -4.29 -3.38
C VAL A 24 3.62 -5.48 -3.78
N PHE A 25 3.44 -5.72 -5.08
CA PHE A 25 2.71 -6.89 -5.58
C PHE A 25 3.47 -8.20 -5.34
N LYS A 26 4.78 -8.24 -5.65
CA LYS A 26 5.63 -9.42 -5.41
C LYS A 26 5.73 -9.79 -3.92
N LEU A 27 5.67 -8.80 -3.02
CA LEU A 27 5.63 -8.99 -1.57
C LEU A 27 4.27 -9.46 -1.04
N GLY A 28 3.23 -9.59 -1.88
CA GLY A 28 1.91 -10.07 -1.47
C GLY A 28 1.06 -9.05 -0.70
N LEU A 29 1.50 -7.79 -0.57
CA LEU A 29 0.75 -6.74 0.13
C LEU A 29 -0.50 -6.29 -0.63
N ALA A 30 -0.58 -6.57 -1.93
CA ALA A 30 -1.69 -6.23 -2.79
C ALA A 30 -2.12 -7.42 -3.65
N LYS A 31 -3.43 -7.53 -3.91
CA LYS A 31 -4.02 -8.58 -4.75
C LYS A 31 -3.65 -8.49 -6.23
N SER A 32 -3.32 -7.29 -6.73
CA SER A 32 -2.99 -7.06 -8.13
C SER A 32 -2.05 -5.86 -8.29
N ILE A 33 -1.42 -5.74 -9.45
CA ILE A 33 -0.54 -4.62 -9.82
C ILE A 33 -1.31 -3.28 -9.78
N HIS A 34 -2.58 -3.27 -10.18
CA HIS A 34 -3.43 -2.09 -10.13
C HIS A 34 -3.83 -1.75 -8.69
N HIS A 35 -4.11 -2.76 -7.86
CA HIS A 35 -4.37 -2.57 -6.44
C HIS A 35 -3.16 -1.99 -5.71
N ALA A 36 -1.94 -2.48 -5.99
CA ALA A 36 -0.70 -1.92 -5.45
C ALA A 36 -0.57 -0.42 -5.78
N ARG A 37 -0.86 -0.03 -7.03
CA ARG A 37 -0.82 1.38 -7.46
C ARG A 37 -1.78 2.26 -6.64
N VAL A 38 -3.00 1.78 -6.41
CA VAL A 38 -4.01 2.50 -5.62
C VAL A 38 -3.55 2.66 -4.16
N LEU A 39 -3.03 1.59 -3.54
CA LEU A 39 -2.53 1.64 -2.16
C LEU A 39 -1.39 2.64 -1.99
N ILE A 40 -0.45 2.65 -2.94
CA ILE A 40 0.67 3.61 -2.95
C ILE A 40 0.13 5.04 -3.08
N ARG A 41 -0.73 5.31 -4.07
CA ARG A 41 -1.29 6.65 -4.32
C ARG A 41 -2.10 7.18 -3.13
N GLN A 42 -2.84 6.31 -2.45
CA GLN A 42 -3.62 6.63 -1.25
C GLN A 42 -2.77 6.73 0.02
N ARG A 43 -1.43 6.67 -0.08
CA ARG A 43 -0.48 6.83 1.02
C ARG A 43 -0.54 5.71 2.07
N HIS A 44 -0.89 4.50 1.67
CA HIS A 44 -0.95 3.34 2.56
C HIS A 44 0.39 2.62 2.72
N ILE A 45 1.32 2.78 1.78
CA ILE A 45 2.62 2.09 1.78
C ILE A 45 3.73 3.02 2.28
N ARG A 46 4.63 2.47 3.09
CA ARG A 46 5.88 3.13 3.50
C ARG A 46 7.08 2.31 3.04
N VAL A 47 8.18 3.01 2.81
CA VAL A 47 9.51 2.40 2.63
C VAL A 47 10.38 2.88 3.79
N ARG A 48 10.81 1.95 4.63
CA ARG A 48 11.41 2.23 5.95
C ARG A 48 10.46 3.06 6.82
N LYS A 49 10.83 4.32 7.09
CA LYS A 49 10.06 5.25 7.93
C LYS A 49 9.22 6.23 7.10
N GLN A 50 9.47 6.34 5.79
CA GLN A 50 8.87 7.34 4.94
C GLN A 50 7.68 6.77 4.16
N VAL A 51 6.57 7.50 4.16
CA VAL A 51 5.42 7.19 3.30
C VAL A 51 5.72 7.64 1.88
N VAL A 52 5.61 6.72 0.92
CA VAL A 52 5.90 6.98 -0.50
C VAL A 52 4.59 6.86 -1.29
N ASN A 53 4.25 7.90 -2.05
CA ASN A 53 3.00 7.98 -2.82
C ASN A 53 3.21 7.92 -4.34
N ILE A 54 4.43 7.60 -4.79
CA ILE A 54 4.82 7.53 -6.20
C ILE A 54 5.05 6.05 -6.56
N PRO A 55 4.20 5.43 -7.41
CA PRO A 55 4.36 4.03 -7.81
C PRO A 55 5.62 3.75 -8.64
N SER A 56 6.16 4.77 -9.31
CA SER A 56 7.39 4.72 -10.10
C SER A 56 8.67 4.80 -9.28
N PHE A 57 8.58 4.85 -7.95
CA PHE A 57 9.75 4.88 -7.08
C PHE A 57 10.60 3.62 -7.28
N ILE A 58 11.89 3.79 -7.59
CA ILE A 58 12.85 2.68 -7.75
C ILE A 58 13.33 2.26 -6.36
N VAL A 59 12.98 1.05 -5.96
CA VAL A 59 13.34 0.51 -4.65
C VAL A 59 14.81 0.06 -4.68
N ARG A 60 15.61 0.50 -3.69
CA ARG A 60 16.99 0.01 -3.47
C ARG A 60 16.96 -1.34 -2.74
N LEU A 61 17.96 -2.21 -2.95
CA LEU A 61 17.99 -3.53 -2.32
C LEU A 61 17.87 -3.45 -0.79
N ASP A 62 18.58 -2.53 -0.15
CA ASP A 62 18.57 -2.36 1.31
C ASP A 62 17.22 -1.88 1.85
N SER A 63 16.41 -1.24 1.01
CA SER A 63 15.09 -0.72 1.39
C SER A 63 13.96 -1.70 1.08
N GLN A 64 14.23 -2.72 0.27
CA GLN A 64 13.22 -3.69 -0.18
C GLN A 64 12.61 -4.48 0.99
N LYS A 65 13.42 -4.86 1.98
CA LYS A 65 12.96 -5.58 3.18
C LYS A 65 12.08 -4.73 4.11
N HIS A 66 12.09 -3.41 3.92
CA HIS A 66 11.42 -2.45 4.80
C HIS A 66 10.18 -1.84 4.15
N ILE A 67 9.52 -2.58 3.26
CA ILE A 67 8.29 -2.16 2.59
C ILE A 67 7.12 -2.74 3.36
N ASP A 68 6.36 -1.88 4.04
CA ASP A 68 5.22 -2.27 4.85
C ASP A 68 4.07 -1.28 4.69
N PHE A 69 2.93 -1.60 5.28
CA PHE A 69 1.89 -0.61 5.50
C PHE A 69 2.37 0.49 6.45
N SER A 70 1.92 1.72 6.19
CA SER A 70 2.14 2.84 7.09
C SER A 70 1.38 2.62 8.40
N LEU A 71 2.02 2.90 9.53
CA LEU A 71 1.39 2.84 10.87
C LEU A 71 0.15 3.75 10.98
N ARG A 72 0.10 4.82 10.17
CA ARG A 72 -1.04 5.74 10.13
C ARG A 72 -2.16 5.25 9.22
N SER A 73 -1.89 4.24 8.38
CA SER A 73 -2.85 3.66 7.47
C SER A 73 -3.87 2.82 8.23
N PRO A 74 -5.16 2.81 7.84
CA PRO A 74 -6.14 1.87 8.38
C PRO A 74 -5.72 0.40 8.26
N TYR A 75 -4.90 0.06 7.26
CA TYR A 75 -4.37 -1.29 7.05
C TYR A 75 -3.15 -1.62 7.92
N GLY A 76 -2.52 -0.62 8.54
CA GLY A 76 -1.33 -0.79 9.39
C GLY A 76 -1.61 -0.54 10.88
N GLY A 77 -2.86 -0.70 11.32
CA GLY A 77 -3.29 -0.44 12.71
C GLY A 77 -3.74 0.99 12.99
N GLY A 78 -3.80 1.86 11.97
CA GLY A 78 -4.30 3.23 12.09
C GLY A 78 -5.83 3.32 12.21
N ARG A 79 -6.31 4.51 12.56
CA ARG A 79 -7.75 4.78 12.71
C ARG A 79 -8.51 4.49 11.40
N PRO A 80 -9.71 3.88 11.47
CA PRO A 80 -10.54 3.64 10.28
C PRO A 80 -10.82 4.92 9.47
N GLY A 81 -10.86 4.76 8.14
CA GLY A 81 -11.10 5.86 7.20
C GLY A 81 -12.45 6.56 7.40
N ARG A 82 -12.57 7.78 6.86
CA ARG A 82 -13.74 8.66 7.05
C ARG A 82 -15.07 7.96 6.75
N VAL A 83 -15.18 7.30 5.58
CA VAL A 83 -16.42 6.64 5.14
C VAL A 83 -16.76 5.46 6.05
N LYS A 84 -15.79 4.59 6.36
CA LYS A 84 -16.00 3.46 7.28
C LYS A 84 -16.48 3.94 8.65
N ARG A 85 -15.90 5.04 9.17
CA ARG A 85 -16.33 5.65 10.43
C ARG A 85 -17.72 6.28 10.35
N LYS A 86 -18.08 6.94 9.24
CA LYS A 86 -19.42 7.49 9.01
C LYS A 86 -20.47 6.38 8.96
N ASN A 87 -20.19 5.30 8.25
CA ASN A 87 -21.11 4.17 8.10
C ASN A 87 -21.30 3.42 9.44
N ALA A 88 -20.23 3.23 10.22
CA ALA A 88 -20.34 2.62 11.56
C ALA A 88 -21.24 3.44 12.50
N LYS A 89 -21.11 4.78 12.47
CA LYS A 89 -22.00 5.68 13.23
C LYS A 89 -23.45 5.61 12.76
N LYS A 90 -23.68 5.55 11.44
CA LYS A 90 -25.05 5.40 10.89
C LYS A 90 -25.69 4.08 11.30
N GLY A 91 -24.91 2.99 11.34
CA GLY A 91 -25.39 1.69 11.80
C GLY A 91 -25.79 1.66 13.28
N GLN A 92 -25.04 2.37 14.14
CA GLN A 92 -25.40 2.50 15.57
C GLN A 92 -26.65 3.37 15.79
N GLY A 93 -26.84 4.44 15.00
CA GLY A 93 -28.02 5.29 15.10
C GLY A 93 -29.33 4.65 14.58
N GLY A 94 -29.26 3.50 13.90
CA GLY A 94 -30.44 2.76 13.44
C GLY A 94 -30.92 1.65 14.38
N ALA A 95 -30.15 1.31 15.41
CA ALA A 95 -30.46 0.23 16.35
C ALA A 95 -31.11 0.72 17.67
N GLY A 96 -31.36 2.02 17.81
CA GLY A 96 -31.92 2.63 19.02
C GLY A 96 -33.23 3.39 18.80
N ALA A 97 -34.00 3.05 17.77
CA ALA A 97 -35.27 3.71 17.42
C ALA A 97 -36.39 2.69 17.14
N GLY A 98 -36.47 1.64 17.96
CA GLY A 98 -37.44 0.56 17.77
C GLY A 98 -37.71 -0.27 19.01
N ASP A 99 -37.64 0.33 20.20
CA ASP A 99 -38.11 -0.29 21.44
C ASP A 99 -38.57 0.82 22.40
N ASP A 100 -39.67 1.48 22.04
CA ASP A 100 -40.51 2.30 22.93
C ASP A 100 -41.78 2.63 22.13
N GLU A 101 -42.79 1.76 22.23
CA GLU A 101 -44.22 2.09 22.15
C GLU A 101 -45.02 0.80 22.45
N GLU A 102 -45.36 0.66 23.73
CA GLU A 102 -46.50 -0.11 24.26
C GLU A 102 -47.81 0.63 23.96
#